data_AF-A0A1D2M1A1-F1
#
_entry.id   AF-A0A1D2M1A1-F1
#
_cell.length_a   1.000
_cell.length_b   1.000
_cell.length_c   1.000
_cell.angle_alpha   90.00
_cell.angle_beta   90.00
_cell.angle_gamma   90.00
#
_symmetry.space_group_name_H-M   'P 1'
#
loop_
_entity.id
_entity.type
_entity.pdbx_description
1 polymer ?
#
loop_
_entity_poly.entity_id
_entity_poly.type
_entity_poly.pdbx_seq_one_letter_code
_entity_poly.pdbx_strand_id
1 'polypeptide(L)'
;MTTRKICTTDYRPPAAPKKCCTPTTEHQTTGGLVVPPFWWLPPVLSGAVFLIRFKRSCVGVFQNGKVEIIANDQGNRTTPSYVAFNDTERLVGGAAKKQVAMNPKNTIFDAKLINDNGKPKLEVDFKGETKRFYLEEVSSMVLVKMREVAEAYLGHKVTDAVITVPSYFNNSQRQATKDAGAIAGLNVLRITNEPTGAALAYGLDKKEEKTVLIFDLGGGSVNVSILRIKDGIFEVKSTAGVTHFCGEDFDNRMVDHFVQEFRRKYKKDITPNKRAIRRLRTACEEAKITLSCSAQASIEIDSLFDGIDLYSSITRARFE
;
A
#
# COMPACT_ATOMS: atom_id res chain seq x y z
N MET A 1 0.11 32.60 9.00
CA MET A 1 -0.55 33.03 7.76
C MET A 1 0.39 32.71 6.61
N THR A 2 0.14 31.62 5.89
CA THR A 2 1.01 31.21 4.78
C THR A 2 0.13 30.75 3.63
N THR A 3 0.03 31.63 2.64
CA THR A 3 -0.74 31.55 1.40
C THR A 3 -0.32 30.34 0.56
N ARG A 4 -1.28 29.45 0.23
CA ARG A 4 -1.13 28.43 -0.80
C ARG A 4 -1.25 29.09 -2.17
N LYS A 5 -0.17 29.10 -2.95
CA LYS A 5 -0.22 29.47 -4.38
C LYS A 5 -0.79 28.30 -5.17
N ILE A 6 -1.91 28.56 -5.84
CA ILE A 6 -2.51 27.70 -6.86
C ILE A 6 -1.85 28.10 -8.18
N CYS A 7 -1.23 27.15 -8.88
CA CYS A 7 -0.82 27.33 -10.27
C CYS A 7 -1.93 26.76 -11.17
N THR A 8 -2.75 27.64 -11.74
CA THR A 8 -3.59 27.34 -12.90
C THR A 8 -2.88 27.86 -14.15
N THR A 9 -2.32 26.98 -14.96
CA THR A 9 -1.85 27.34 -16.31
C THR A 9 -2.82 26.74 -17.32
N ASP A 10 -3.55 27.62 -18.01
CA ASP A 10 -4.37 27.28 -19.18
C ASP A 10 -3.47 26.80 -20.32
N TYR A 11 -3.48 25.50 -20.57
CA TYR A 11 -2.83 24.91 -21.73
C TYR A 11 -3.87 24.58 -22.80
N ARG A 12 -3.84 25.31 -23.93
CA ARG A 12 -4.59 24.96 -25.15
C ARG A 12 -3.64 24.24 -26.12
N PRO A 13 -3.90 22.98 -26.50
CA PRO A 13 -3.12 22.33 -27.54
C PRO A 13 -3.52 22.83 -28.94
N PRO A 14 -2.56 22.98 -29.89
CA PRO A 14 -2.87 23.28 -31.28
C PRO A 14 -3.40 22.03 -32.03
N ALA A 15 -4.27 22.26 -33.01
CA ALA A 15 -4.84 21.23 -33.86
C ALA A 15 -3.83 20.71 -34.90
N ALA A 16 -3.83 19.40 -35.14
CA ALA A 16 -3.08 18.73 -36.20
C ALA A 16 -3.88 17.51 -36.76
N PRO A 17 -3.59 17.06 -37.99
CA PRO A 17 -4.60 16.77 -39.01
C PRO A 17 -5.11 15.32 -39.09
N LYS A 18 -6.16 15.16 -39.91
CA LYS A 18 -6.91 13.93 -40.23
C LYS A 18 -6.20 13.01 -41.22
N LYS A 19 -6.60 11.71 -41.14
CA LYS A 19 -6.46 10.55 -42.06
C LYS A 19 -5.22 9.69 -41.81
N CYS A 20 -5.24 8.35 -41.91
CA CYS A 20 -6.28 7.33 -42.06
C CYS A 20 -5.55 5.99 -41.81
N CYS A 21 -6.11 5.10 -40.98
CA CYS A 21 -6.04 3.64 -41.16
C CYS A 21 -7.12 3.03 -40.25
N THR A 22 -8.12 2.39 -40.85
CA THR A 22 -9.26 1.71 -40.21
C THR A 22 -8.94 0.21 -39.98
N PRO A 23 -9.84 -0.64 -39.45
CA PRO A 23 -9.77 -1.10 -38.07
C PRO A 23 -9.69 -2.64 -37.94
N THR A 24 -9.18 -3.14 -36.83
CA THR A 24 -9.58 -4.47 -36.32
C THR A 24 -10.10 -4.29 -34.91
N THR A 25 -11.42 -4.20 -34.84
CA THR A 25 -12.24 -4.21 -33.63
C THR A 25 -12.27 -5.60 -33.03
N GLU A 26 -11.86 -5.71 -31.76
CA GLU A 26 -12.63 -6.47 -30.77
C GLU A 26 -12.98 -5.52 -29.63
N HIS A 27 -14.11 -4.84 -29.79
CA HIS A 27 -14.78 -4.17 -28.69
C HIS A 27 -15.36 -5.23 -27.77
N GLN A 28 -14.64 -5.55 -26.68
CA GLN A 28 -15.34 -6.00 -25.48
C GLN A 28 -15.97 -4.77 -24.82
N THR A 29 -17.23 -4.53 -25.15
CA THR A 29 -18.15 -3.75 -24.34
C THR A 29 -18.26 -4.43 -22.98
N THR A 30 -17.36 -4.05 -22.06
CA THR A 30 -17.62 -4.23 -20.64
C THR A 30 -18.69 -3.23 -20.28
N GLY A 31 -19.91 -3.72 -20.03
CA GLY A 31 -21.00 -2.91 -19.50
C GLY A 31 -20.49 -2.16 -18.29
N GLY A 32 -20.42 -0.83 -18.40
CA GLY A 32 -20.04 0.04 -17.30
C GLY A 32 -20.99 -0.25 -16.13
N LEU A 33 -20.45 -0.77 -15.04
CA LEU A 33 -21.19 -0.88 -13.79
C LEU A 33 -21.56 0.56 -13.39
N VAL A 34 -22.82 0.90 -13.56
CA VAL A 34 -23.40 2.12 -12.98
C VAL A 34 -23.18 2.00 -11.48
N VAL A 35 -22.33 2.86 -10.92
CA VAL A 35 -22.18 2.98 -9.48
C VAL A 35 -23.36 3.85 -9.01
N PRO A 36 -24.40 3.29 -8.36
CA PRO A 36 -25.46 4.11 -7.83
C PRO A 36 -24.87 5.06 -6.76
N PRO A 37 -25.47 6.25 -6.58
CA PRO A 37 -25.08 7.18 -5.53
C PRO A 37 -25.06 6.47 -4.16
N PHE A 38 -24.12 6.86 -3.30
CA PHE A 38 -23.90 6.30 -1.95
C PHE A 38 -25.14 6.37 -1.01
N TRP A 39 -26.24 6.96 -1.47
CA TRP A 39 -27.52 7.17 -0.78
C TRP A 39 -28.39 5.91 -0.64
N TRP A 40 -27.92 4.73 -1.07
CA TRP A 40 -28.60 3.45 -0.86
C TRP A 40 -27.96 2.56 0.21
N LEU A 41 -26.95 3.04 0.93
CA LEU A 41 -26.61 2.40 2.20
C LEU A 41 -27.65 2.88 3.22
N PRO A 42 -28.50 1.99 3.79
CA PRO A 42 -29.44 2.40 4.82
C PRO A 42 -28.67 3.11 5.96
N PRO A 43 -29.28 4.07 6.66
CA PRO A 43 -28.66 4.88 7.72
C PRO A 43 -28.16 4.10 8.95
N VAL A 44 -27.98 2.78 8.83
CA VAL A 44 -27.61 1.82 9.87
C VAL A 44 -26.16 1.35 9.75
N LEU A 45 -25.42 1.74 8.70
CA LEU A 45 -24.04 1.26 8.52
C LEU A 45 -23.02 2.02 9.35
N SER A 46 -22.96 1.67 10.63
CA SER A 46 -21.73 1.78 11.44
C SER A 46 -20.72 0.72 10.97
N GLY A 47 -20.26 0.85 9.71
CA GLY A 47 -19.35 -0.10 9.07
C GLY A 47 -17.90 0.40 9.07
N ALA A 48 -16.94 -0.52 9.23
CA ALA A 48 -15.52 -0.21 9.05
C ALA A 48 -15.13 -0.29 7.57
N VAL A 49 -14.32 0.66 7.13
CA VAL A 49 -13.72 0.70 5.79
C VAL A 49 -12.24 0.35 5.92
N PHE A 50 -11.81 -0.69 5.22
CA PHE A 50 -10.44 -1.17 5.22
C PHE A 50 -9.74 -0.77 3.92
N LEU A 51 -8.69 0.03 4.04
CA LEU A 51 -7.78 0.35 2.95
C LEU A 51 -6.55 -0.55 3.06
N ILE A 52 -6.56 -1.66 2.32
CA ILE A 52 -5.40 -2.56 2.25
C ILE A 52 -4.50 -2.06 1.11
N ARG A 53 -3.25 -1.70 1.42
CA ARG A 53 -2.21 -1.54 0.40
C ARG A 53 -1.07 -2.51 0.65
N PHE A 54 -0.27 -2.74 -0.40
CA PHE A 54 0.78 -3.76 -0.41
C PHE A 54 1.74 -3.65 0.79
N LYS A 55 2.31 -2.49 1.10
CA LYS A 55 3.29 -2.32 2.20
C LYS A 55 2.67 -1.89 3.54
N ARG A 56 1.56 -1.15 3.51
CA ARG A 56 0.89 -0.63 4.70
C ARG A 56 -0.62 -0.65 4.50
N SER A 57 -1.33 -1.08 5.51
CA SER A 57 -2.79 -1.04 5.59
C SER A 57 -3.24 0.10 6.49
N CYS A 58 -4.43 0.60 6.21
CA CYS A 58 -5.11 1.65 6.96
C CYS A 58 -6.56 1.19 7.21
N VAL A 59 -7.12 1.58 8.33
CA VAL A 59 -8.51 1.33 8.66
C VAL A 59 -9.17 2.63 9.07
N GLY A 60 -10.36 2.87 8.52
CA GLY A 60 -11.20 3.99 8.84
C GLY A 60 -12.61 3.53 9.20
N VAL A 61 -13.31 4.32 10.01
CA VAL A 61 -14.71 4.09 10.35
C VAL A 61 -15.53 5.30 9.95
N PHE A 62 -16.73 5.07 9.45
CA PHE A 62 -17.68 6.15 9.21
C PHE A 62 -18.62 6.26 10.41
N GLN A 63 -18.50 7.34 11.18
CA GLN A 63 -19.34 7.63 12.32
C GLN A 63 -19.61 9.12 12.41
N ASN A 64 -20.80 9.50 12.91
CA ASN A 64 -21.18 10.90 13.10
C ASN A 64 -21.05 11.75 11.81
N GLY A 65 -21.36 11.15 10.65
CA GLY A 65 -21.33 11.83 9.35
C GLY A 65 -19.93 12.09 8.79
N LYS A 66 -18.87 11.53 9.37
CA LYS A 66 -17.48 11.69 8.92
C LYS A 66 -16.71 10.38 8.94
N VAL A 67 -15.65 10.32 8.13
CA VAL A 67 -14.66 9.24 8.17
C VAL A 67 -13.59 9.59 9.19
N GLU A 68 -13.32 8.68 10.11
CA GLU A 68 -12.21 8.77 11.07
C GLU A 68 -11.18 7.68 10.78
N ILE A 69 -9.91 8.07 10.63
CA ILE A 69 -8.80 7.13 10.46
C ILE A 69 -8.26 6.71 11.82
N ILE A 70 -8.26 5.41 12.06
CA ILE A 70 -7.95 4.83 13.37
C ILE A 70 -6.44 4.59 13.48
N ALA A 71 -5.88 4.95 14.63
CA ALA A 71 -4.52 4.61 15.00
C ALA A 71 -4.45 3.18 15.57
N ASN A 72 -3.39 2.44 15.23
CA ASN A 72 -3.13 1.15 15.84
C ASN A 72 -2.64 1.29 17.30
N ASP A 73 -2.36 0.16 17.93
CA ASP A 73 -1.80 0.03 19.29
C ASP A 73 -0.49 0.80 19.54
N GLN A 74 0.21 1.21 18.48
CA GLN A 74 1.43 2.03 18.54
C GLN A 74 1.18 3.51 18.25
N GLY A 75 -0.08 3.93 18.12
CA GLY A 75 -0.45 5.30 17.77
C GLY A 75 -0.29 5.64 16.28
N ASN A 76 0.03 4.68 15.43
CA ASN A 76 0.23 4.90 14.00
C ASN A 76 -1.09 4.74 13.22
N ARG A 77 -1.43 5.71 12.38
CA ARG A 77 -2.60 5.66 11.48
C ARG A 77 -2.48 4.69 10.29
N THR A 78 -1.33 4.04 10.16
CA THR A 78 -1.10 2.98 9.19
C THR A 78 -0.34 1.85 9.86
N THR A 79 -0.67 0.61 9.51
CA THR A 79 -0.01 -0.58 10.02
C THR A 79 0.75 -1.26 8.89
N PRO A 80 2.03 -1.63 9.08
CA PRO A 80 2.77 -2.39 8.06
C PRO A 80 2.05 -3.68 7.68
N SER A 81 1.96 -4.01 6.39
CA SER A 81 1.31 -5.23 5.90
C SER A 81 2.24 -6.45 6.01
N TYR A 82 2.97 -6.55 7.12
CA TYR A 82 3.93 -7.63 7.39
C TYR A 82 3.26 -8.69 8.24
N VAL A 83 3.54 -9.95 7.91
CA VAL A 83 3.19 -11.10 8.73
C VAL A 83 4.44 -11.92 8.92
N ALA A 84 4.68 -12.40 10.12
CA ALA A 84 5.82 -13.24 10.40
C ALA A 84 5.44 -14.38 11.34
N PHE A 85 6.10 -15.51 11.17
CA PHE A 85 5.88 -16.73 11.93
C PHE A 85 7.12 -17.04 12.76
N ASN A 86 6.94 -17.30 14.05
CA ASN A 86 7.99 -17.79 14.93
C ASN A 86 7.53 -19.12 15.57
N ASP A 87 8.30 -19.68 16.49
CA ASP A 87 7.99 -20.98 17.07
C ASP A 87 6.78 -20.98 18.02
N THR A 88 6.30 -19.81 18.45
CA THR A 88 5.24 -19.68 19.46
C THR A 88 3.96 -19.07 18.91
N GLU A 89 4.08 -18.04 18.08
CA GLU A 89 3.01 -17.17 17.63
C GLU A 89 3.22 -16.61 16.22
N ARG A 90 2.14 -16.03 15.70
CA ARG A 90 2.15 -15.29 14.45
C ARG A 90 2.11 -13.80 14.78
N LEU A 91 3.09 -13.06 14.28
CA LEU A 91 3.16 -11.62 14.40
C LEU A 91 2.58 -10.96 13.15
N VAL A 92 1.89 -9.83 13.32
CA VAL A 92 1.36 -9.00 12.23
C VAL A 92 1.70 -7.53 12.52
N GLY A 93 1.94 -6.74 11.48
CA GLY A 93 2.15 -5.30 11.64
C GLY A 93 3.57 -4.91 12.00
N GLY A 94 3.70 -3.91 12.89
CA GLY A 94 4.99 -3.39 13.34
C GLY A 94 5.86 -4.45 14.01
N ALA A 95 5.27 -5.38 14.77
CA ALA A 95 5.98 -6.49 15.40
C ALA A 95 6.66 -7.40 14.36
N ALA A 96 5.93 -7.80 13.32
CA ALA A 96 6.47 -8.59 12.21
C ALA A 96 7.56 -7.84 11.45
N LYS A 97 7.36 -6.54 11.18
CA LYS A 97 8.35 -5.69 10.49
C LYS A 97 9.66 -5.60 11.28
N LYS A 98 9.63 -5.44 12.60
CA LYS A 98 10.82 -5.30 13.45
C LYS A 98 11.73 -6.53 13.43
N GLN A 99 11.17 -7.73 13.36
CA GLN A 99 11.96 -8.95 13.40
C GLN A 99 12.50 -9.42 12.05
N VAL A 100 12.15 -8.76 10.95
CA VAL A 100 12.46 -9.26 9.60
C VAL A 100 13.96 -9.44 9.33
N ALA A 101 14.82 -8.65 9.97
CA ALA A 101 16.27 -8.79 9.85
C ALA A 101 16.82 -10.04 10.57
N MET A 102 16.12 -10.55 11.58
CA MET A 102 16.51 -11.75 12.33
C MET A 102 15.81 -13.00 11.83
N ASN A 103 14.57 -12.86 11.33
CA ASN A 103 13.74 -13.96 10.86
C ASN A 103 13.23 -13.71 9.41
N PRO A 104 14.12 -13.56 8.41
CA PRO A 104 13.71 -13.23 7.06
C PRO A 104 12.92 -14.37 6.39
N LYS A 105 13.31 -15.63 6.61
CA LYS A 105 12.69 -16.79 5.95
C LYS A 105 11.21 -16.97 6.30
N ASN A 106 10.84 -16.63 7.53
CA ASN A 106 9.47 -16.77 8.02
C ASN A 106 8.75 -15.41 8.14
N THR A 107 9.27 -14.37 7.50
CA THR A 107 8.58 -13.08 7.37
C THR A 107 8.13 -12.88 5.93
N ILE A 108 6.82 -12.73 5.76
CA ILE A 108 6.19 -12.51 4.46
C ILE A 108 6.76 -11.23 3.85
N PHE A 109 7.04 -11.26 2.54
CA PHE A 109 7.92 -10.42 1.70
C PHE A 109 9.28 -11.03 1.38
N ASP A 110 9.87 -11.85 2.25
CA ASP A 110 11.12 -12.58 1.98
C ASP A 110 10.94 -14.11 2.09
N ALA A 111 9.73 -14.57 2.43
CA ALA A 111 9.37 -15.97 2.50
C ALA A 111 9.37 -16.65 1.12
N LYS A 112 9.61 -17.95 1.11
CA LYS A 112 9.73 -18.76 -0.11
C LYS A 112 8.36 -18.91 -0.78
N LEU A 113 8.29 -18.57 -2.07
CA LEU A 113 7.14 -18.85 -2.92
C LEU A 113 7.28 -20.23 -3.57
N ILE A 114 6.21 -21.02 -3.52
CA ILE A 114 6.09 -22.29 -4.22
C ILE A 114 4.88 -22.24 -5.16
N ASN A 115 4.93 -22.99 -6.25
CA ASN A 115 3.80 -23.15 -7.15
C ASN A 115 3.00 -24.39 -6.75
N ASP A 116 1.71 -24.22 -6.50
CA ASP A 116 0.76 -25.29 -6.22
C ASP A 116 -0.32 -25.29 -7.32
N ASN A 117 -0.14 -26.17 -8.32
CA ASN A 117 -1.07 -26.31 -9.45
C ASN A 117 -1.41 -25.00 -10.17
N GLY A 118 -0.41 -24.13 -10.37
CA GLY A 118 -0.59 -22.83 -11.02
C GLY A 118 -0.95 -21.70 -10.06
N LYS A 119 -1.14 -21.97 -8.77
CA LYS A 119 -1.44 -20.97 -7.74
C LYS A 119 -0.26 -20.83 -6.76
N PRO A 120 0.24 -19.61 -6.52
CA PRO A 120 1.35 -19.41 -5.60
C PRO A 120 0.95 -19.65 -4.14
N LYS A 121 1.81 -20.33 -3.39
CA LYS A 121 1.76 -20.46 -1.92
C LYS A 121 3.05 -19.96 -1.31
N LEU A 122 2.95 -19.46 -0.08
CA LEU A 122 4.09 -19.12 0.77
C LEU A 122 4.41 -20.30 1.67
N GLU A 123 5.68 -20.72 1.69
CA GLU A 123 6.20 -21.77 2.56
C GLU A 123 7.00 -21.12 3.70
N VAL A 124 6.63 -21.44 4.94
CA VAL A 124 7.23 -20.91 6.17
C VAL A 124 7.32 -22.01 7.23
N ASP A 125 8.28 -21.90 8.13
CA ASP A 125 8.35 -22.75 9.31
C ASP A 125 7.60 -22.08 10.46
N PHE A 126 6.62 -22.79 11.03
CA PHE A 126 5.78 -22.30 12.13
C PHE A 126 5.53 -23.41 13.14
N LYS A 127 5.94 -23.18 14.40
CA LYS A 127 5.84 -24.16 15.50
C LYS A 127 6.51 -25.50 15.20
N GLY A 128 7.70 -25.46 14.59
CA GLY A 128 8.46 -26.66 14.23
C GLY A 128 7.92 -27.43 13.01
N GLU A 129 6.88 -26.94 12.33
CA GLU A 129 6.31 -27.54 11.13
C GLU A 129 6.43 -26.61 9.92
N THR A 130 6.72 -27.17 8.75
CA THR A 130 6.63 -26.42 7.50
C THR A 130 5.17 -26.27 7.10
N LYS A 131 4.69 -25.02 7.07
CA LYS A 131 3.33 -24.65 6.68
C LYS A 131 3.30 -23.91 5.36
N ARG A 132 2.19 -24.06 4.66
CA ARG A 132 1.96 -23.48 3.34
C ARG A 132 0.68 -22.68 3.35
N PHE A 133 0.75 -21.42 2.95
CA PHE A 133 -0.38 -20.50 2.94
C PHE A 133 -0.62 -19.95 1.55
N TYR A 134 -1.87 -19.89 1.12
CA TYR A 134 -2.28 -19.08 -0.02
C TYR A 134 -2.16 -17.58 0.31
N LEU A 135 -2.07 -16.75 -0.73
CA LEU A 135 -1.90 -15.30 -0.56
C LEU A 135 -3.12 -14.65 0.11
N GLU A 136 -4.32 -15.16 -0.13
CA GLU A 136 -5.55 -14.73 0.53
C GLU A 136 -5.59 -15.06 2.03
N GLU A 137 -5.04 -16.20 2.45
CA GLU A 137 -4.92 -16.56 3.87
C GLU A 137 -3.95 -15.61 4.58
N VAL A 138 -2.89 -15.20 3.90
CA VAL A 138 -1.95 -14.21 4.42
C VAL A 138 -2.57 -12.83 4.49
N SER A 139 -3.30 -12.45 3.44
CA SER A 139 -4.04 -11.19 3.39
C SER A 139 -5.12 -11.12 4.48
N SER A 140 -5.74 -12.26 4.80
CA SER A 140 -6.72 -12.36 5.89
C SER A 140 -6.08 -12.10 7.25
N MET A 141 -4.83 -12.53 7.49
CA MET A 141 -4.11 -12.24 8.74
C MET A 141 -3.89 -10.73 8.93
N VAL A 142 -3.61 -9.99 7.85
CA VAL A 142 -3.53 -8.51 7.89
C VAL A 142 -4.91 -7.91 8.16
N LEU A 143 -5.96 -8.41 7.50
CA LEU A 143 -7.34 -7.97 7.72
C LEU A 143 -7.82 -8.20 9.15
N VAL A 144 -7.49 -9.34 9.76
CA VAL A 144 -7.79 -9.64 11.16
C VAL A 144 -7.14 -8.58 12.06
N LYS A 145 -5.86 -8.25 11.87
CA LYS A 145 -5.21 -7.19 12.65
C LYS A 145 -5.90 -5.84 12.45
N MET A 146 -6.36 -5.51 11.25
CA MET A 146 -7.06 -4.24 11.01
C MET A 146 -8.43 -4.24 11.68
N ARG A 147 -9.14 -5.37 11.66
CA ARG A 147 -10.41 -5.55 12.37
C ARG A 147 -10.21 -5.36 13.87
N GLU A 148 -9.20 -6.01 14.46
CA GLU A 148 -8.86 -5.85 15.89
C GLU A 148 -8.58 -4.39 16.27
N VAL A 149 -7.86 -3.65 15.41
CA VAL A 149 -7.62 -2.21 15.61
C VAL A 149 -8.93 -1.42 15.60
N ALA A 150 -9.85 -1.72 14.69
CA ALA A 150 -11.16 -1.08 14.66
C ALA A 150 -12.03 -1.47 15.85
N GLU A 151 -12.04 -2.75 16.24
CA GLU A 151 -12.79 -3.27 17.39
C GLU A 151 -12.32 -2.64 18.71
N ALA A 152 -11.00 -2.48 18.87
CA ALA A 152 -10.41 -1.80 20.02
C ALA A 152 -10.82 -0.32 20.10
N TYR A 153 -10.97 0.36 18.97
CA TYR A 153 -11.42 1.74 18.90
C TYR A 153 -12.92 1.89 19.17
N LEU A 154 -13.74 1.00 18.58
CA LEU A 154 -15.20 1.06 18.62
C LEU A 154 -15.78 0.49 19.92
N GLY A 155 -15.06 -0.40 20.60
CA GLY A 155 -15.53 -1.09 21.80
C GLY A 155 -16.52 -2.23 21.54
N HIS A 156 -16.75 -2.59 20.28
CA HIS A 156 -17.63 -3.69 19.88
C HIS A 156 -17.06 -4.46 18.68
N LYS A 157 -17.61 -5.65 18.43
CA LYS A 157 -17.22 -6.49 17.29
C LYS A 157 -17.53 -5.81 15.95
N VAL A 158 -16.64 -5.97 14.97
CA VAL A 158 -16.83 -5.47 13.60
C VAL A 158 -17.12 -6.65 12.68
N THR A 159 -18.31 -6.66 12.08
CA THR A 159 -18.77 -7.74 11.20
C THR A 159 -18.70 -7.38 9.72
N ASP A 160 -18.88 -6.11 9.39
CA ASP A 160 -19.04 -5.67 8.01
C ASP A 160 -17.88 -4.78 7.56
N ALA A 161 -17.49 -4.96 6.29
CA ALA A 161 -16.32 -4.33 5.71
C ALA A 161 -16.53 -3.91 4.26
N VAL A 162 -16.03 -2.72 3.93
CA VAL A 162 -15.69 -2.37 2.54
C VAL A 162 -14.18 -2.44 2.39
N ILE A 163 -13.69 -3.18 1.40
CA ILE A 163 -12.26 -3.37 1.15
C ILE A 163 -11.89 -2.70 -0.18
N THR A 164 -10.81 -1.93 -0.20
CA THR A 164 -10.31 -1.32 -1.43
C THR A 164 -9.27 -2.20 -2.12
N VAL A 165 -9.24 -2.17 -3.45
CA VAL A 165 -8.23 -2.82 -4.30
C VAL A 165 -7.78 -1.88 -5.42
N PRO A 166 -6.59 -2.09 -6.01
CA PRO A 166 -6.17 -1.34 -7.19
C PRO A 166 -7.17 -1.48 -8.34
N SER A 167 -7.37 -0.44 -9.14
CA SER A 167 -8.35 -0.45 -10.23
C SER A 167 -8.05 -1.50 -11.30
N TYR A 168 -6.76 -1.82 -11.51
CA TYR A 168 -6.30 -2.84 -12.47
C TYR A 168 -6.50 -4.28 -11.99
N PHE A 169 -6.98 -4.53 -10.76
CA PHE A 169 -7.27 -5.89 -10.30
C PHE A 169 -8.35 -6.53 -11.17
N ASN A 170 -8.06 -7.73 -11.68
CA ASN A 170 -9.02 -8.54 -12.40
C ASN A 170 -10.02 -9.23 -11.45
N ASN A 171 -11.02 -9.91 -12.00
CA ASN A 171 -12.08 -10.56 -11.22
C ASN A 171 -11.54 -11.61 -10.25
N SER A 172 -10.52 -12.36 -10.64
CA SER A 172 -9.90 -13.39 -9.78
C SER A 172 -9.21 -12.77 -8.57
N GLN A 173 -8.45 -11.68 -8.76
CA GLN A 173 -7.79 -10.97 -7.65
C GLN A 173 -8.79 -10.27 -6.71
N ARG A 174 -9.88 -9.74 -7.26
CA ARG A 174 -10.99 -9.19 -6.47
C ARG A 174 -11.67 -10.26 -5.63
N GLN A 175 -11.89 -11.44 -6.21
CA GLN A 175 -12.45 -12.58 -5.50
C GLN A 175 -11.51 -13.06 -4.39
N ALA A 176 -10.21 -13.23 -4.66
CA ALA A 176 -9.23 -13.60 -3.64
C ALA A 176 -9.18 -12.60 -2.47
N THR A 177 -9.36 -11.30 -2.74
CA THR A 177 -9.44 -10.27 -1.69
C THR A 177 -10.75 -10.40 -0.87
N LYS A 178 -11.86 -10.71 -1.54
CA LYS A 178 -13.14 -10.98 -0.88
C LYS A 178 -13.06 -12.23 0.00
N ASP A 179 -12.43 -13.28 -0.49
CA ASP A 179 -12.19 -14.53 0.23
C ASP A 179 -11.29 -14.28 1.45
N ALA A 180 -10.24 -13.46 1.32
CA ALA A 180 -9.43 -13.01 2.46
C ALA A 180 -10.27 -12.31 3.53
N GLY A 181 -11.23 -11.47 3.14
CA GLY A 181 -12.18 -10.85 4.07
C GLY A 181 -13.08 -11.87 4.77
N ALA A 182 -13.60 -12.85 4.03
CA ALA A 182 -14.40 -13.94 4.59
C ALA A 182 -13.60 -14.79 5.59
N ILE A 183 -12.36 -15.15 5.26
CA ILE A 183 -11.44 -15.88 6.16
C ILE A 183 -11.14 -15.04 7.43
N ALA A 184 -11.07 -13.71 7.29
CA ALA A 184 -10.92 -12.79 8.41
C ALA A 184 -12.20 -12.62 9.25
N GLY A 185 -13.29 -13.33 8.93
CA GLY A 185 -14.58 -13.23 9.63
C GLY A 185 -15.33 -11.93 9.36
N LEU A 186 -15.10 -11.32 8.19
CA LEU A 186 -15.78 -10.10 7.75
C LEU A 186 -16.77 -10.41 6.63
N ASN A 187 -17.97 -9.85 6.73
CA ASN A 187 -18.90 -9.73 5.62
C ASN A 187 -18.44 -8.60 4.70
N VAL A 188 -17.85 -8.96 3.56
CA VAL A 188 -17.36 -7.99 2.58
C VAL A 188 -18.52 -7.44 1.76
N LEU A 189 -19.08 -6.31 2.21
CA LEU A 189 -20.19 -5.61 1.57
C LEU A 189 -19.85 -5.21 0.14
N ARG A 190 -18.61 -4.73 -0.07
CA ARG A 190 -18.16 -4.26 -1.37
C ARG A 190 -16.65 -4.29 -1.50
N ILE A 191 -16.19 -4.65 -2.69
CA ILE A 191 -14.82 -4.38 -3.16
C ILE A 191 -14.86 -3.06 -3.95
N THR A 192 -14.10 -2.06 -3.52
CA THR A 192 -14.08 -0.73 -4.13
C THR A 192 -12.70 -0.45 -4.74
N ASN A 193 -12.65 0.34 -5.81
CA ASN A 193 -11.36 0.76 -6.36
C ASN A 193 -10.71 1.78 -5.42
N GLU A 194 -9.42 1.62 -5.13
CA GLU A 194 -8.60 2.59 -4.40
C GLU A 194 -8.80 4.04 -4.87
N PRO A 195 -8.73 4.38 -6.17
CA PRO A 195 -8.94 5.76 -6.61
C PRO A 195 -10.37 6.27 -6.31
N THR A 196 -11.39 5.42 -6.36
CA THR A 196 -12.75 5.82 -5.96
C THR A 196 -12.81 6.11 -4.45
N GLY A 197 -12.15 5.28 -3.63
CA GLY A 197 -12.03 5.52 -2.19
C GLY A 197 -11.32 6.85 -1.88
N ALA A 198 -10.25 7.16 -2.60
CA ALA A 198 -9.55 8.44 -2.48
C ALA A 198 -10.47 9.61 -2.88
N ALA A 199 -11.17 9.52 -4.01
CA ALA A 199 -12.09 10.58 -4.45
C ALA A 199 -13.20 10.87 -3.42
N LEU A 200 -13.77 9.80 -2.82
CA LEU A 200 -14.75 9.90 -1.74
C LEU A 200 -14.16 10.62 -0.51
N ALA A 201 -12.94 10.27 -0.11
CA ALA A 201 -12.27 10.89 1.05
C ALA A 201 -12.03 12.40 0.87
N TYR A 202 -11.85 12.88 -0.37
CA TYR A 202 -11.70 14.32 -0.66
C TYR A 202 -13.03 15.08 -0.73
N GLY A 203 -14.19 14.42 -0.52
CA GLY A 203 -15.50 15.06 -0.56
C GLY A 203 -15.83 15.63 -1.95
N LEU A 204 -15.42 14.90 -2.99
CA LEU A 204 -15.63 15.29 -4.39
C LEU A 204 -17.00 14.86 -4.92
N ASP A 205 -17.88 14.33 -4.07
CA ASP A 205 -19.26 13.92 -4.34
C ASP A 205 -20.24 15.12 -4.53
N LYS A 206 -19.72 16.31 -4.83
CA LYS A 206 -20.52 17.51 -5.05
C LYS A 206 -21.33 17.42 -6.36
N LYS A 207 -22.43 18.18 -6.44
CA LYS A 207 -23.35 18.20 -7.60
C LYS A 207 -22.72 18.66 -8.92
N GLU A 208 -21.56 19.31 -8.88
CA GLU A 208 -20.88 19.78 -10.08
C GLU A 208 -20.12 18.65 -10.77
N GLU A 209 -20.29 18.54 -12.09
CA GLU A 209 -19.51 17.61 -12.89
C GLU A 209 -18.02 18.01 -12.90
N LYS A 210 -17.14 17.08 -12.51
CA LYS A 210 -15.69 17.32 -12.47
C LYS A 210 -14.91 16.15 -13.02
N THR A 211 -13.80 16.46 -13.67
CA THR A 211 -12.76 15.50 -14.03
C THR A 211 -11.65 15.62 -13.00
N VAL A 212 -11.32 14.50 -12.35
CA VAL A 212 -10.35 14.41 -11.27
C VAL A 212 -9.23 13.48 -11.69
N LEU A 213 -7.99 13.92 -11.54
CA LEU A 213 -6.82 13.07 -11.66
C LEU A 213 -6.38 12.64 -10.26
N ILE A 214 -6.22 11.34 -10.06
CA ILE A 214 -5.70 10.74 -8.85
C ILE A 214 -4.32 10.20 -9.16
N PHE A 215 -3.32 10.75 -8.49
CA PHE A 215 -1.94 10.30 -8.56
C PHE A 215 -1.60 9.58 -7.25
N ASP A 216 -1.52 8.25 -7.32
CA ASP A 216 -1.19 7.41 -6.18
C ASP A 216 0.22 6.83 -6.33
N LEU A 217 1.19 7.43 -5.63
CA LEU A 217 2.54 6.89 -5.49
C LEU A 217 2.67 6.15 -4.16
N GLY A 218 2.62 4.82 -4.25
CA GLY A 218 2.73 3.93 -3.13
C GLY A 218 4.16 3.44 -2.88
N GLY A 219 4.28 2.50 -1.93
CA GLY A 219 5.56 1.86 -1.62
C GLY A 219 5.99 0.77 -2.62
N GLY A 220 5.07 0.25 -3.44
CA GLY A 220 5.32 -0.86 -4.38
C GLY A 220 4.74 -0.64 -5.79
N SER A 221 4.02 0.45 -6.01
CA SER A 221 3.41 0.78 -7.30
C SER A 221 3.09 2.26 -7.39
N VAL A 222 2.97 2.74 -8.62
CA VAL A 222 2.38 4.04 -8.96
C VAL A 222 1.16 3.79 -9.83
N ASN A 223 0.04 4.42 -9.48
CA ASN A 223 -1.19 4.40 -10.24
C ASN A 223 -1.66 5.83 -10.52
N VAL A 224 -2.05 6.09 -11.76
CA VAL A 224 -2.68 7.34 -12.18
C VAL A 224 -4.04 7.01 -12.76
N SER A 225 -5.10 7.57 -12.17
CA SER A 225 -6.47 7.36 -12.61
C SER A 225 -7.13 8.70 -12.93
N ILE A 226 -7.87 8.75 -14.04
CA ILE A 226 -8.75 9.87 -14.37
C ILE A 226 -10.18 9.44 -14.08
N LEU A 227 -10.87 10.20 -13.23
CA LEU A 227 -12.23 9.96 -12.82
C LEU A 227 -13.11 11.10 -13.33
N ARG A 228 -14.29 10.76 -13.83
CA ARG A 228 -15.39 11.71 -14.01
C ARG A 228 -16.35 11.53 -12.85
N ILE A 229 -16.66 12.61 -12.15
CA ILE A 229 -17.61 12.61 -11.05
C ILE A 229 -18.79 13.47 -11.47
N LYS A 230 -20.00 12.90 -11.41
CA LYS A 230 -21.24 13.60 -11.77
C LYS A 230 -22.38 13.06 -10.91
N ASP A 231 -23.11 13.94 -10.23
CA ASP A 231 -24.29 13.58 -9.42
C ASP A 231 -24.01 12.45 -8.41
N GLY A 232 -22.81 12.45 -7.80
CA GLY A 232 -22.36 11.42 -6.85
C GLY A 232 -21.98 10.07 -7.49
N ILE A 233 -22.00 9.97 -8.82
CA ILE A 233 -21.53 8.82 -9.59
C ILE A 233 -20.04 9.02 -9.91
N PHE A 234 -19.22 8.04 -9.53
CA PHE A 234 -17.78 8.02 -9.77
C PHE A 234 -17.47 7.06 -10.91
N GLU A 235 -17.07 7.60 -12.05
CA GLU A 235 -16.73 6.83 -13.24
C GLU A 235 -15.22 6.91 -13.51
N VAL A 236 -14.52 5.78 -13.42
CA VAL A 236 -13.10 5.69 -13.80
C VAL A 236 -13.01 5.67 -15.33
N LYS A 237 -12.44 6.71 -15.93
CA LYS A 237 -12.28 6.86 -17.39
C LYS A 237 -11.04 6.17 -17.92
N SER A 238 -9.94 6.28 -17.19
CA SER A 238 -8.71 5.59 -17.51
C SER A 238 -7.90 5.34 -16.24
N THR A 239 -7.05 4.32 -16.29
CA THR A 239 -6.02 4.06 -15.29
C THR A 239 -4.77 3.61 -16.03
N ALA A 240 -3.63 4.19 -15.68
CA ALA A 240 -2.33 3.69 -16.04
C ALA A 240 -1.50 3.52 -14.75
N GLY A 241 -0.50 2.65 -14.76
CA GLY A 241 0.35 2.44 -13.60
C GLY A 241 1.59 1.62 -13.92
N VAL A 242 2.54 1.66 -13.00
CA VAL A 242 3.80 0.90 -13.05
C VAL A 242 4.10 0.29 -11.69
N THR A 243 4.66 -0.91 -11.70
CA THR A 243 5.03 -1.67 -10.48
C THR A 243 6.51 -1.53 -10.10
N HIS A 244 7.29 -0.75 -10.86
CA HIS A 244 8.75 -0.59 -10.70
C HIS A 244 9.19 0.89 -10.75
N PHE A 245 8.39 1.75 -10.12
CA PHE A 245 8.73 3.14 -9.85
C PHE A 245 7.96 3.58 -8.60
N CYS A 246 8.48 3.28 -7.42
CA CYS A 246 7.77 3.44 -6.17
C CYS A 246 8.70 3.73 -4.99
N GLY A 247 8.12 3.88 -3.79
CA GLY A 247 8.90 4.17 -2.58
C GLY A 247 10.06 3.20 -2.31
N GLU A 248 9.92 1.92 -2.66
CA GLU A 248 10.98 0.91 -2.50
C GLU A 248 12.15 1.11 -3.47
N ASP A 249 11.90 1.65 -4.65
CA ASP A 249 12.96 1.98 -5.61
C ASP A 249 13.80 3.16 -5.11
N PHE A 250 13.18 4.13 -4.43
CA PHE A 250 13.91 5.21 -3.76
C PHE A 250 14.78 4.64 -2.62
N ASP A 251 14.23 3.70 -1.84
CA ASP A 251 15.00 3.02 -0.79
C ASP A 251 16.19 2.24 -1.38
N ASN A 252 16.00 1.54 -2.51
CA ASN A 252 17.06 0.83 -3.22
C ASN A 252 18.21 1.77 -3.60
N ARG A 253 17.90 2.93 -4.19
CA ARG A 253 18.92 3.91 -4.59
C ARG A 253 19.69 4.47 -3.40
N MET A 254 19.02 4.72 -2.28
CA MET A 254 19.67 5.13 -1.03
C MET A 254 20.58 4.02 -0.49
N VAL A 255 20.11 2.77 -0.48
CA VAL A 255 20.91 1.61 -0.07
C VAL A 255 22.17 1.51 -0.92
N ASP A 256 22.06 1.59 -2.24
CA ASP A 256 23.20 1.51 -3.16
C ASP A 256 24.21 2.63 -2.89
N HIS A 257 23.73 3.85 -2.62
CA HIS A 257 24.58 4.98 -2.26
C HIS A 257 25.40 4.70 -1.00
N PHE A 258 24.76 4.22 0.08
CA PHE A 258 25.44 3.94 1.34
C PHE A 258 26.29 2.68 1.30
N VAL A 259 25.96 1.69 0.47
CA VAL A 259 26.83 0.54 0.17
C VAL A 259 28.14 1.04 -0.45
N GLN A 260 28.06 1.92 -1.44
CA GLN A 260 29.24 2.51 -2.09
C GLN A 260 30.04 3.39 -1.11
N GLU A 261 29.36 4.17 -0.27
CA GLU A 261 30.01 4.95 0.78
C GLU A 261 30.77 4.07 1.78
N PHE A 262 30.11 3.02 2.29
CA PHE A 262 30.71 2.07 3.23
C PHE A 262 31.93 1.39 2.61
N ARG A 263 31.83 0.96 1.34
CA ARG A 263 32.95 0.39 0.59
C ARG A 263 34.10 1.38 0.40
N ARG A 264 33.81 2.65 0.12
CA ARG A 264 34.83 3.70 -0.03
C ARG A 264 35.56 3.99 1.29
N LYS A 265 34.80 4.12 2.38
CA LYS A 265 35.29 4.50 3.73
C LYS A 265 36.02 3.37 4.44
N TYR A 266 35.48 2.15 4.38
CA TYR A 266 35.97 1.01 5.17
C TYR A 266 36.59 -0.11 4.32
N LYS A 267 36.62 0.03 2.99
CA LYS A 267 37.17 -0.96 2.05
C LYS A 267 36.54 -2.35 2.14
N LYS A 268 35.31 -2.44 2.67
CA LYS A 268 34.54 -3.67 2.80
C LYS A 268 33.26 -3.62 1.97
N ASP A 269 32.90 -4.76 1.38
CA ASP A 269 31.66 -4.92 0.63
C ASP A 269 30.61 -5.64 1.49
N ILE A 270 29.51 -4.95 1.79
CA ILE A 270 28.42 -5.48 2.60
C ILE A 270 27.37 -6.23 1.77
N THR A 271 27.43 -6.15 0.43
CA THR A 271 26.42 -6.73 -0.46
C THR A 271 26.17 -8.23 -0.28
N PRO A 272 27.16 -9.08 0.06
CA PRO A 272 26.89 -10.50 0.29
C PRO A 272 26.08 -10.77 1.56
N ASN A 273 26.07 -9.83 2.51
CA ASN A 273 25.41 -9.99 3.80
C ASN A 273 23.98 -9.43 3.77
N LYS A 274 23.02 -10.33 3.53
CA LYS A 274 21.59 -10.00 3.47
C LYS A 274 21.08 -9.30 4.74
N ARG A 275 21.60 -9.66 5.92
CA ARG A 275 21.20 -9.03 7.19
C ARG A 275 21.67 -7.59 7.27
N ALA A 276 22.93 -7.31 6.88
CA ALA A 276 23.46 -5.95 6.81
C ALA A 276 22.66 -5.08 5.83
N ILE A 277 22.41 -5.58 4.61
CA ILE A 277 21.60 -4.89 3.60
C ILE A 277 20.18 -4.60 4.12
N ARG A 278 19.55 -5.53 4.84
CA ARG A 278 18.21 -5.32 5.40
C ARG A 278 18.17 -4.24 6.47
N ARG A 279 19.17 -4.21 7.35
CA ARG A 279 19.32 -3.16 8.38
C ARG A 279 19.52 -1.80 7.73
N LEU A 280 20.41 -1.73 6.72
CA LEU A 280 20.65 -0.50 5.96
C LEU A 280 19.39 -0.01 5.25
N ARG A 281 18.64 -0.92 4.60
CA ARG A 281 17.36 -0.59 3.95
C ARG A 281 16.32 -0.02 4.92
N THR A 282 16.25 -0.57 6.13
CA THR A 282 15.33 -0.07 7.17
C THR A 282 15.68 1.37 7.56
N ALA A 283 16.97 1.64 7.80
CA ALA A 283 17.44 3.00 8.08
C ALA A 283 17.23 3.96 6.89
N CYS A 284 17.40 3.47 5.65
CA CYS A 284 17.13 4.27 4.45
C CYS A 284 15.66 4.64 4.30
N GLU A 285 14.73 3.71 4.57
CA GLU A 285 13.29 4.00 4.56
C GLU A 285 12.94 5.08 5.59
N GLU A 286 13.49 4.99 6.81
CA GLU A 286 13.28 5.97 7.88
C GLU A 286 13.87 7.35 7.54
N ALA A 287 15.08 7.37 6.98
CA ALA A 287 15.71 8.60 6.51
C ALA A 287 14.92 9.24 5.35
N LYS A 288 14.45 8.46 4.38
CA LYS A 288 13.57 8.94 3.30
C LYS A 288 12.30 9.61 3.83
N ILE A 289 11.66 8.98 4.82
CA ILE A 289 10.47 9.55 5.47
C ILE A 289 10.83 10.87 6.16
N THR A 290 11.95 10.93 6.87
CA THR A 290 12.45 12.15 7.53
C THR A 290 12.72 13.27 6.52
N LEU A 291 13.35 12.95 5.39
CA LEU A 291 13.66 13.88 4.31
C LEU A 291 12.42 14.49 3.66
N SER A 292 11.24 13.89 3.80
CA SER A 292 9.98 14.46 3.30
C SER A 292 9.60 15.76 4.03
N CYS A 293 10.08 15.96 5.26
CA CYS A 293 9.80 17.13 6.09
C CYS A 293 11.06 17.90 6.50
N SER A 294 12.23 17.26 6.49
CA SER A 294 13.52 17.86 6.87
C SER A 294 14.48 17.98 5.69
N ALA A 295 15.43 18.93 5.76
CA ALA A 295 16.44 19.12 4.73
C ALA A 295 17.57 18.07 4.78
N GLN A 296 17.73 17.37 5.90
CA GLN A 296 18.76 16.37 6.14
C GLN A 296 18.22 15.27 7.06
N ALA A 297 18.77 14.06 6.96
CA ALA A 297 18.51 12.94 7.85
C ALA A 297 19.83 12.21 8.17
N SER A 298 19.96 11.65 9.38
CA SER A 298 21.09 10.81 9.75
C SER A 298 20.79 9.33 9.45
N ILE A 299 21.87 8.57 9.22
CA ILE A 299 21.88 7.11 9.15
C ILE A 299 22.84 6.63 10.23
N GLU A 300 22.31 5.93 11.22
CA GLU A 300 23.06 5.50 12.40
C GLU A 300 22.77 4.02 12.63
N ILE A 301 23.76 3.17 12.37
CA ILE A 301 23.63 1.72 12.47
C ILE A 301 24.86 1.12 13.12
N ASP A 302 24.72 0.70 14.38
CA ASP A 302 25.79 0.04 15.13
C ASP A 302 26.10 -1.34 14.55
N SER A 303 27.38 -1.68 14.46
CA SER A 303 27.87 -2.99 14.00
C SER A 303 27.17 -3.45 12.71
N LEU A 304 27.08 -2.57 11.71
CA LEU A 304 26.40 -2.86 10.44
C LEU A 304 27.02 -4.10 9.76
N PHE A 305 28.35 -4.17 9.71
CA PHE A 305 29.09 -5.26 9.08
C PHE A 305 30.46 -5.45 9.75
N ASP A 306 30.82 -6.69 10.11
CA ASP A 306 32.08 -7.04 10.79
C ASP A 306 32.41 -6.17 12.02
N GLY A 307 31.39 -5.82 12.82
CA GLY A 307 31.55 -4.96 13.99
C GLY A 307 31.81 -3.48 13.69
N ILE A 308 31.75 -3.06 12.41
CA ILE A 308 31.93 -1.67 12.00
C ILE A 308 30.58 -0.95 11.97
N ASP A 309 30.54 0.21 12.62
CA ASP A 309 29.39 1.09 12.64
C ASP A 309 29.27 1.93 11.35
N LEU A 310 28.04 2.21 10.92
CA LEU A 310 27.75 3.21 9.91
C LEU A 310 27.06 4.41 10.57
N TYR A 311 27.82 5.49 10.71
CA TYR A 311 27.30 6.82 11.03
C TYR A 311 27.53 7.73 9.82
N SER A 312 26.44 8.18 9.21
CA SER A 312 26.46 9.07 8.05
C SER A 312 25.21 9.96 8.04
N SER A 313 25.10 10.84 7.04
CA SER A 313 23.92 11.66 6.83
C SER A 313 23.69 11.90 5.34
N ILE A 314 22.43 12.19 4.98
CA ILE A 314 22.03 12.51 3.62
C ILE A 314 21.16 13.76 3.62
N THR A 315 21.40 14.66 2.67
CA THR A 315 20.59 15.86 2.43
C THR A 315 19.47 15.55 1.44
N ARG A 316 18.35 16.27 1.51
CA ARG A 316 17.24 16.14 0.55
C ARG A 316 17.72 16.34 -0.90
N ALA A 317 18.57 17.33 -1.14
CA ALA A 317 19.14 17.59 -2.47
C ALA A 317 20.05 16.47 -3.02
N ARG A 318 20.51 15.54 -2.17
CA ARG A 318 21.29 14.37 -2.58
C ARG A 318 20.39 13.15 -2.81
N PHE A 319 19.24 13.13 -2.14
CA PHE A 319 18.20 12.13 -2.31
C PHE A 319 17.44 12.33 -3.64
N GLU A 320 17.10 13.58 -3.96
CA GLU A 320 16.52 14.00 -5.25
C GLU A 320 17.50 13.78 -6.42
#